data_AF-A0A9E1UPQ2-F1
#
_entry.id   AF-A0A9E1UPQ2-F1
#
_cell.length_a   1.000
_cell.length_b   1.000
_cell.length_c   1.000
_cell.angle_alpha   90.00
_cell.angle_beta   90.00
_cell.angle_gamma   90.00
#
_symmetry.space_group_name_H-M   'P 1'
#
loop_
_entity.id
_entity.type
_entity.pdbx_description
1 polymer ?
#
loop_
_entity_poly.entity_id
_entity_poly.type
_entity_poly.pdbx_seq_one_letter_code
_entity_poly.pdbx_strand_id
1 'polypeptide(L)'
;MKRHALRLALMVCVLSTGLLWSVEPNLAPNPSFEEGDAGRVLGWAFWNWARKGQGAGTHIGTWDDQAAHTGTRSLRIQGVETGKVGVWDNKHGGALIEVEAGKTYELSFWARTHTLPGEGVLDRVMLGFYDTDSEPMVKAGKALNTKLSGETD
;
A
#
# COMPACT_ATOMS: atom_id res chain seq x y z
N MET A 1 -45.10 37.77 36.46
CA MET A 1 -45.14 36.32 36.22
C MET A 1 -44.38 35.97 34.94
N LYS A 2 -43.12 35.53 35.11
CA LYS A 2 -42.34 34.54 34.34
C LYS A 2 -42.67 34.36 32.85
N ARG A 3 -42.13 35.20 31.95
CA ARG A 3 -42.06 34.91 30.50
C ARG A 3 -40.81 35.45 29.79
N HIS A 4 -39.63 35.45 30.44
CA HIS A 4 -38.39 35.85 29.74
C HIS A 4 -37.17 34.95 30.03
N ALA A 5 -37.28 33.93 30.88
CA ALA A 5 -36.16 33.08 31.25
C ALA A 5 -35.91 31.88 30.31
N LEU A 6 -36.75 31.68 29.28
CA LEU A 6 -36.70 30.51 28.40
C LEU A 6 -36.29 30.90 26.96
N ARG A 7 -35.25 31.72 26.82
CA ARG A 7 -34.60 31.95 25.51
C ARG A 7 -33.08 31.93 25.55
N LEU A 8 -32.46 31.74 26.72
CA LEU A 8 -31.00 31.81 26.86
C LEU A 8 -30.32 30.47 27.20
N ALA A 9 -31.06 29.36 27.26
CA ALA A 9 -30.50 28.04 27.57
C ALA A 9 -30.41 27.09 26.37
N LEU A 10 -30.85 27.52 25.17
CA LEU A 10 -30.80 26.69 23.95
C LEU A 10 -29.72 27.14 22.95
N MET A 11 -28.86 28.09 23.32
CA MET A 11 -27.83 28.65 22.45
C MET A 11 -26.41 28.44 23.01
N VAL A 12 -26.20 27.33 23.73
CA VAL A 12 -24.86 26.90 24.19
C VAL A 12 -24.55 25.45 23.81
N CYS A 13 -25.53 24.67 23.31
CA CYS A 13 -25.33 23.25 22.97
C CYS A 13 -24.94 22.96 21.51
N VAL A 14 -24.63 23.97 20.67
CA VAL A 14 -24.24 23.76 19.25
C VAL A 14 -22.88 24.37 18.94
N LEU A 15 -21.94 24.32 19.89
CA LEU A 15 -20.54 24.65 19.64
C LEU A 15 -19.58 23.53 20.07
N SER A 16 -20.09 22.29 20.16
CA SER A 16 -19.25 21.11 19.94
C SER A 16 -19.05 20.98 18.43
N THR A 17 -18.31 21.91 17.84
CA THR A 17 -17.74 21.70 16.51
C THR A 17 -16.85 20.48 16.65
N GLY A 18 -17.41 19.32 16.29
CA GLY A 18 -16.62 18.12 16.14
C GLY A 18 -15.45 18.50 15.25
N LEU A 19 -14.24 18.41 15.79
CA LEU A 19 -13.07 18.20 14.97
C LEU A 19 -13.35 16.88 14.25
N LEU A 20 -14.02 16.97 13.10
CA LEU A 20 -14.03 15.92 12.11
C LEU A 20 -12.57 15.92 11.62
N TRP A 21 -11.73 15.16 12.31
CA TRP A 21 -10.49 14.68 11.70
C TRP A 21 -10.91 13.91 10.47
N SER A 22 -10.86 14.59 9.34
CA SER A 22 -10.94 13.95 8.04
C SER A 22 -9.68 13.11 7.93
N VAL A 23 -9.79 11.83 8.28
CA VAL A 23 -8.81 10.84 7.87
C VAL A 23 -8.91 10.83 6.35
N GLU A 24 -7.87 11.31 5.67
CA GLU A 24 -7.84 11.23 4.21
C GLU A 24 -8.01 9.76 3.80
N PRO A 25 -8.86 9.49 2.81
CA PRO A 25 -9.13 8.11 2.41
C PRO A 25 -7.83 7.47 1.90
N ASN A 26 -7.57 6.23 2.30
CA ASN A 26 -6.49 5.45 1.71
C ASN A 26 -6.82 5.18 0.25
N LEU A 27 -5.95 5.64 -0.65
CA LEU A 27 -6.14 5.51 -2.09
C LEU A 27 -5.69 4.15 -2.63
N ALA A 28 -4.98 3.34 -1.83
CA ALA A 28 -4.55 2.02 -2.26
C ALA A 28 -5.78 1.09 -2.43
N PRO A 29 -5.89 0.36 -3.55
CA PRO A 29 -6.96 -0.61 -3.71
C PRO A 29 -6.76 -1.73 -2.69
N ASN A 30 -7.84 -2.15 -2.00
CA ASN A 30 -7.82 -3.28 -1.08
C ASN A 30 -6.61 -3.25 -0.10
N PRO A 31 -6.48 -2.20 0.74
CA PRO A 31 -5.24 -1.92 1.47
C PRO A 31 -4.89 -2.96 2.55
N SER A 32 -5.87 -3.77 2.98
CA SER A 32 -5.67 -4.90 3.89
C SER A 32 -5.57 -6.26 3.18
N PHE A 33 -5.72 -6.28 1.85
CA PHE A 33 -5.68 -7.50 1.04
C PHE A 33 -6.74 -8.54 1.38
N GLU A 34 -7.88 -8.15 1.95
CA GLU A 34 -8.92 -9.11 2.36
C GLU A 34 -9.87 -9.48 1.21
N GLU A 35 -9.88 -8.69 0.14
CA GLU A 35 -10.77 -8.88 -1.00
C GLU A 35 -10.09 -9.61 -2.17
N GLY A 36 -10.79 -10.56 -2.78
CA GLY A 36 -10.27 -11.34 -3.90
C GLY A 36 -11.08 -12.61 -4.17
N ASP A 37 -10.73 -13.30 -5.24
CA ASP A 37 -11.37 -14.56 -5.62
C ASP A 37 -10.38 -15.48 -6.37
N ALA A 38 -10.57 -16.80 -6.25
CA ALA A 38 -9.78 -17.83 -6.94
C ALA A 38 -8.25 -17.63 -6.84
N GLY A 39 -7.76 -17.19 -5.67
CA GLY A 39 -6.34 -16.94 -5.42
C GLY A 39 -5.80 -15.62 -6.01
N ARG A 40 -6.68 -14.76 -6.53
CA ARG A 40 -6.35 -13.42 -7.01
C ARG A 40 -6.78 -12.37 -6.00
N VAL A 41 -5.86 -11.47 -5.66
CA VAL A 41 -6.14 -10.33 -4.78
C VAL A 41 -6.73 -9.20 -5.61
N LEU A 42 -7.84 -8.64 -5.17
CA LEU A 42 -8.47 -7.53 -5.88
C LEU A 42 -7.51 -6.32 -5.90
N GLY A 43 -7.22 -5.79 -7.10
CA GLY A 43 -6.37 -4.61 -7.29
C GLY A 43 -4.86 -4.87 -7.22
N TRP A 44 -4.42 -6.10 -7.01
CA TRP A 44 -3.00 -6.45 -6.91
C TRP A 44 -2.65 -7.65 -7.76
N ALA A 45 -1.49 -7.60 -8.41
CA ALA A 45 -0.98 -8.70 -9.22
C ALA A 45 0.48 -8.99 -8.87
N PHE A 46 0.79 -10.29 -8.82
CA PHE A 46 2.16 -10.76 -8.69
C PHE A 46 2.80 -10.96 -10.05
N TRP A 47 4.06 -10.58 -10.16
CA TRP A 47 4.91 -10.94 -11.29
C TRP A 47 6.34 -11.16 -10.84
N ASN A 48 7.07 -11.91 -11.65
CA ASN A 48 8.46 -12.21 -11.42
C ASN A 48 9.27 -12.04 -12.70
N TRP A 49 10.56 -11.76 -12.53
CA TRP A 49 11.51 -11.66 -13.63
C TRP A 49 12.93 -11.94 -13.12
N ALA A 50 13.86 -12.01 -14.04
CA ALA A 50 15.28 -12.04 -13.73
C ALA A 50 15.99 -10.88 -14.43
N ARG A 51 17.18 -10.54 -13.95
CA ARG A 51 18.06 -9.61 -14.67
C ARG A 51 18.43 -10.21 -16.03
N LYS A 52 18.74 -9.35 -17.00
CA LYS A 52 19.12 -9.76 -18.36
C LYS A 52 20.24 -10.81 -18.29
N GLY A 53 20.02 -11.95 -18.94
CA GLY A 53 20.96 -13.07 -18.98
C GLY A 53 20.81 -14.10 -17.85
N GLN A 54 19.84 -13.95 -16.95
CA GLN A 54 19.62 -14.88 -15.83
C GLN A 54 18.39 -15.78 -15.98
N GLY A 55 17.82 -15.93 -17.18
CA GLY A 55 16.65 -16.78 -17.43
C GLY A 55 15.32 -16.19 -16.93
N ALA A 56 14.31 -17.04 -16.71
CA ALA A 56 13.00 -16.60 -16.23
C ALA A 56 12.98 -16.32 -14.72
N GLY A 57 12.00 -15.53 -14.26
CA GLY A 57 11.71 -15.34 -12.84
C GLY A 57 11.15 -16.64 -12.23
N THR A 58 11.58 -16.97 -11.02
CA THR A 58 11.19 -18.21 -10.33
C THR A 58 10.55 -17.97 -8.96
N HIS A 59 10.50 -16.72 -8.50
CA HIS A 59 9.84 -16.36 -7.23
C HIS A 59 8.34 -16.60 -7.30
N ILE A 60 7.75 -16.93 -6.16
CA ILE A 60 6.33 -17.27 -6.05
C ILE A 60 5.63 -16.18 -5.24
N GLY A 61 4.53 -15.66 -5.77
CA GLY A 61 3.61 -14.79 -5.06
C GLY A 61 2.46 -15.59 -4.50
N THR A 62 2.09 -15.34 -3.25
CA THR A 62 0.96 -16.00 -2.62
C THR A 62 0.12 -14.98 -1.87
N TRP A 63 -1.20 -15.11 -2.01
CA TRP A 63 -2.15 -14.46 -1.12
C TRP A 63 -2.23 -15.26 0.17
N ASP A 64 -1.49 -14.83 1.18
CA ASP A 64 -1.17 -15.62 2.37
C ASP A 64 -2.20 -15.39 3.48
N ASP A 65 -2.66 -16.44 4.15
CA ASP A 65 -3.50 -16.38 5.35
C ASP A 65 -2.79 -16.80 6.65
N GLN A 66 -1.50 -17.12 6.57
CA GLN A 66 -0.74 -17.60 7.73
C GLN A 66 -0.02 -16.46 8.48
N ALA A 67 0.19 -15.32 7.83
CA ALA A 67 0.84 -14.17 8.42
C ALA A 67 0.21 -12.89 7.87
N ALA A 68 -0.36 -12.07 8.76
CA ALA A 68 -0.90 -10.76 8.43
C ALA A 68 -0.54 -9.76 9.53
N HIS A 69 -0.33 -8.49 9.16
CA HIS A 69 -0.14 -7.42 10.16
C HIS A 69 -1.49 -7.03 10.80
N THR A 70 -2.54 -6.94 9.98
CA THR A 70 -3.93 -6.71 10.37
C THR A 70 -4.83 -7.62 9.52
N GLY A 71 -5.97 -8.04 10.05
CA GLY A 71 -6.89 -8.90 9.31
C GLY A 71 -6.43 -10.35 9.25
N THR A 72 -6.79 -11.04 8.17
CA THR A 72 -6.49 -12.47 7.96
C THR A 72 -5.56 -12.72 6.79
N ARG A 73 -5.30 -11.72 5.93
CA ARG A 73 -4.56 -11.90 4.68
C ARG A 73 -3.35 -10.97 4.57
N SER A 74 -2.36 -11.40 3.78
CA SER A 74 -1.26 -10.55 3.31
C SER A 74 -0.75 -10.97 1.93
N LEU A 75 0.13 -10.15 1.36
CA LEU A 75 0.86 -10.48 0.15
C LEU A 75 2.23 -11.04 0.52
N ARG A 76 2.51 -12.28 0.09
CA ARG A 76 3.80 -12.93 0.30
C ARG A 76 4.58 -13.05 -0.99
N ILE A 77 5.90 -12.89 -0.89
CA ILE A 77 6.86 -13.26 -1.91
C ILE A 77 7.76 -14.34 -1.31
N GLN A 78 7.78 -15.52 -1.93
CA GLN A 78 8.72 -16.58 -1.61
C GLN A 78 9.89 -16.52 -2.60
N GLY A 79 11.07 -16.20 -2.06
CA GLY A 79 12.33 -16.30 -2.78
C GLY A 79 12.69 -17.77 -3.02
N VAL A 80 12.96 -18.12 -4.28
CA VAL A 80 13.32 -19.49 -4.70
C VAL A 80 14.77 -19.59 -5.15
N GLU A 81 15.28 -18.56 -5.84
CA GLU A 81 16.62 -18.55 -6.43
C GLU A 81 17.22 -17.15 -6.35
N THR A 82 18.53 -17.05 -6.12
CA THR A 82 19.22 -15.76 -6.06
C THR A 82 19.23 -15.05 -7.42
N GLY A 83 19.24 -13.72 -7.41
CA GLY A 83 19.27 -12.89 -8.63
C GLY A 83 17.92 -12.74 -9.35
N LYS A 84 16.87 -13.39 -8.85
CA LYS A 84 15.50 -13.21 -9.33
C LYS A 84 14.80 -12.10 -8.54
N VAL A 85 13.72 -11.60 -9.12
CA VAL A 85 12.85 -10.60 -8.51
C VAL A 85 11.42 -11.09 -8.60
N GLY A 86 10.70 -10.94 -7.49
CA GLY A 86 9.26 -11.08 -7.40
C GLY A 86 8.72 -9.76 -6.88
N VAL A 87 7.54 -9.38 -7.35
CA VAL A 87 6.91 -8.14 -6.89
C VAL A 87 5.40 -8.27 -6.93
N TRP A 88 4.77 -7.51 -6.06
CA TRP A 88 3.35 -7.21 -6.11
C TRP A 88 3.20 -5.75 -6.54
N ASP A 89 2.34 -5.47 -7.51
CA ASP A 89 1.95 -4.11 -7.85
C ASP A 89 0.46 -4.02 -8.19
N ASN A 90 -0.03 -2.79 -8.33
CA ASN A 90 -1.41 -2.46 -8.61
C ASN A 90 -1.61 -1.84 -10.02
N LYS A 91 -0.59 -1.81 -10.89
CA LYS A 91 -0.69 -1.12 -12.20
C LYS A 91 -1.37 -1.97 -13.27
N HIS A 92 -1.54 -3.27 -13.01
CA HIS A 92 -2.02 -4.21 -14.01
C HIS A 92 -3.52 -4.01 -14.32
N GLY A 93 -3.87 -4.09 -15.61
CA GLY A 93 -5.22 -3.85 -16.10
C GLY A 93 -5.59 -2.36 -16.26
N GLY A 94 -4.62 -1.45 -16.21
CA GLY A 94 -4.86 -0.01 -16.34
C GLY A 94 -5.38 0.65 -15.06
N ALA A 95 -5.32 -0.05 -13.92
CA ALA A 95 -5.82 0.40 -12.63
C ALA A 95 -4.84 1.36 -11.93
N LEU A 96 -4.47 2.47 -12.58
CA LEU A 96 -3.72 3.53 -11.93
C LEU A 96 -4.57 4.19 -10.85
N ILE A 97 -3.95 4.53 -9.72
CA ILE A 97 -4.60 5.31 -8.68
C ILE A 97 -4.65 6.76 -9.16
N GLU A 98 -5.85 7.33 -9.23
CA GLU A 98 -6.04 8.74 -9.56
C GLU A 98 -5.46 9.63 -8.45
N VAL A 99 -4.67 10.62 -8.86
CA VAL A 99 -4.03 11.59 -7.97
C VAL A 99 -4.15 12.99 -8.57
N GLU A 100 -4.11 14.01 -7.72
CA GLU A 100 -4.14 15.40 -8.12
C GLU A 100 -2.71 15.97 -8.19
N ALA A 101 -2.39 16.63 -9.30
CA ALA A 101 -1.10 17.28 -9.48
C ALA A 101 -0.86 18.36 -8.40
N GLY A 102 0.35 18.37 -7.82
CA GLY A 102 0.75 19.33 -6.79
C GLY A 102 0.29 18.99 -5.38
N LYS A 103 -0.45 17.88 -5.17
CA LYS A 103 -0.71 17.34 -3.83
C LYS A 103 0.48 16.54 -3.30
N THR A 104 0.58 16.47 -1.97
CA THR A 104 1.54 15.60 -1.28
C THR A 104 0.82 14.33 -0.86
N TYR A 105 1.46 13.19 -1.06
CA TYR A 105 0.94 11.89 -0.69
C TYR A 105 1.93 11.16 0.22
N GLU A 106 1.42 10.39 1.16
CA GLU A 106 2.22 9.48 1.98
C GLU A 106 2.07 8.04 1.47
N LEU A 107 3.20 7.37 1.27
CA LEU A 107 3.24 5.93 1.06
C LEU A 107 3.72 5.27 2.35
N SER A 108 2.89 4.43 2.95
CA SER A 108 3.21 3.64 4.13
C SER A 108 2.75 2.19 3.94
N PHE A 109 3.51 1.25 4.51
CA PHE A 109 3.21 -0.18 4.46
C PHE A 109 3.92 -0.90 5.61
N TRP A 110 3.38 -2.07 5.98
CA TRP A 110 4.02 -3.00 6.91
C TRP A 110 4.65 -4.14 6.12
N ALA A 111 5.89 -4.47 6.43
CA ALA A 111 6.59 -5.59 5.82
C ALA A 111 7.25 -6.45 6.90
N ARG A 112 7.11 -7.76 6.76
CA ARG A 112 7.85 -8.76 7.53
C ARG A 112 8.76 -9.51 6.58
N THR A 113 10.04 -9.59 6.93
CA THR A 113 11.03 -10.36 6.18
C THR A 113 11.50 -11.53 7.01
N HIS A 114 11.54 -12.71 6.40
CA HIS A 114 12.28 -13.85 6.95
C HIS A 114 13.42 -14.16 5.98
N THR A 115 14.62 -13.81 6.39
CA THR A 115 15.83 -13.83 5.57
C THR A 115 16.79 -14.81 6.21
N LEU A 116 17.24 -15.82 5.44
CA LEU A 116 18.37 -16.64 5.88
C LEU A 116 19.65 -15.78 5.74
N PRO A 117 20.65 -15.93 6.63
CA PRO A 117 21.89 -15.16 6.53
C PRO A 117 22.51 -15.28 5.13
N GLY A 118 22.59 -14.15 4.40
CA GLY A 118 23.15 -14.08 3.05
C GLY A 118 22.16 -14.23 1.89
N GLU A 119 20.86 -14.45 2.14
CA GLU A 119 19.86 -14.67 1.08
C GLU A 119 18.61 -13.81 1.25
N GLY A 120 18.29 -13.01 0.23
CA GLY A 120 16.97 -12.36 0.10
C GLY A 120 16.80 -11.08 0.91
N VAL A 121 17.09 -9.95 0.29
CA VAL A 121 16.70 -8.62 0.80
C VAL A 121 15.47 -8.13 0.05
N LEU A 122 14.62 -7.35 0.73
CA LEU A 122 13.67 -6.49 0.03
C LEU A 122 14.48 -5.54 -0.87
N ASP A 123 14.40 -5.69 -2.19
CA ASP A 123 15.20 -4.89 -3.13
C ASP A 123 14.77 -3.42 -3.12
N ARG A 124 13.47 -3.14 -3.24
CA ARG A 124 12.92 -1.78 -3.30
C ARG A 124 11.42 -1.74 -3.05
N VAL A 125 10.94 -0.56 -2.63
CA VAL A 125 9.55 -0.13 -2.80
C VAL A 125 9.53 1.03 -3.79
N MET A 126 8.60 1.01 -4.73
CA MET A 126 8.51 1.98 -5.81
C MET A 126 7.13 2.63 -5.84
N LEU A 127 7.13 3.96 -5.97
CA LEU A 127 5.97 4.75 -6.37
C LEU A 127 6.28 5.33 -7.74
N GLY A 128 5.41 5.07 -8.72
CA GLY A 128 5.52 5.62 -10.07
C GLY A 128 4.38 6.58 -10.34
N PHE A 129 4.67 7.76 -10.86
CA PHE A 129 3.66 8.68 -11.37
C PHE A 129 3.60 8.54 -12.89
N TYR A 130 2.38 8.55 -13.41
CA TYR A 130 2.08 8.48 -14.83
C TYR A 130 1.31 9.73 -15.22
N ASP A 131 1.47 10.18 -16.46
CA ASP A 131 0.70 11.30 -16.99
C ASP A 131 -0.72 10.86 -17.40
N THR A 132 -1.48 11.81 -17.96
CA THR A 132 -2.86 11.57 -18.42
C THR A 132 -2.97 10.56 -19.56
N ASP A 133 -1.86 10.30 -20.26
CA ASP A 133 -1.79 9.31 -21.34
C ASP A 133 -1.32 7.94 -20.83
N SER A 134 -1.21 7.78 -19.50
CA SER A 134 -0.67 6.59 -18.83
C SER A 134 0.80 6.31 -19.13
N GLU A 135 1.56 7.33 -19.55
CA GLU A 135 3.00 7.22 -19.76
C GLU A 135 3.76 7.56 -18.48
N PRO A 136 4.82 6.82 -18.14
CA PRO A 136 5.57 7.05 -16.90
C PRO A 136 6.26 8.42 -16.95
N MET A 137 5.99 9.25 -15.95
CA MET A 137 6.67 10.53 -15.80
C MET A 137 8.13 10.26 -15.40
N VAL A 138 9.07 10.45 -16.34
CA VAL A 138 10.49 10.03 -16.30
C VAL A 138 11.32 10.59 -15.12
N LYS A 139 10.72 11.33 -14.18
CA LYS A 139 11.34 11.80 -12.92
C LYS A 139 10.78 11.16 -11.63
N ALA A 140 9.81 10.25 -11.70
CA ALA A 140 9.22 9.61 -10.51
C ALA A 140 10.11 8.52 -9.87
N GLY A 141 11.16 8.08 -10.56
CA GLY A 141 11.99 6.95 -10.12
C GLY A 141 13.08 7.29 -9.12
N LYS A 142 12.81 8.05 -8.04
CA LYS A 142 13.67 7.94 -6.87
C LYS A 142 13.22 6.69 -6.14
N ALA A 143 13.89 5.56 -6.40
CA ALA A 143 13.76 4.39 -5.55
C ALA A 143 13.97 4.88 -4.10
N LEU A 144 12.94 4.77 -3.28
CA LEU A 144 13.10 4.96 -1.84
C LEU A 144 13.89 3.74 -1.38
N ASN A 145 15.22 3.89 -1.40
CA ASN A 145 16.13 2.97 -0.72
C ASN A 145 15.97 3.18 0.78
N THR A 146 14.80 2.86 1.32
CA THR A 146 14.57 2.87 2.75
C THR A 146 15.21 1.62 3.31
N LYS A 147 16.26 1.80 4.12
CA LYS A 147 16.77 0.73 4.96
C LYS A 147 15.66 0.42 5.97
N LEU A 148 14.91 -0.65 5.74
CA LEU A 148 13.91 -1.11 6.70
C LEU A 148 14.64 -1.58 7.96
N SER A 149 14.38 -0.93 9.09
CA SER A 149 14.66 -1.49 10.40
C SER A 149 13.50 -2.41 10.75
N GLY A 150 13.68 -3.71 10.53
CA GLY A 150 12.76 -4.72 11.06
C GLY A 150 13.17 -5.10 12.49
N GLU A 151 12.22 -5.19 13.41
CA GLU A 151 12.38 -6.01 14.61
C GLU A 151 12.30 -7.48 14.18
N THR A 152 13.36 -8.24 14.47
CA THR A 152 13.34 -9.69 14.41
C THR A 152 12.86 -10.21 15.76
N ASP A 153 11.70 -10.87 15.78
CA ASP A 153 11.33 -11.77 16.88
C ASP A 153 12.29 -12.98 16.93
#